data_AF-A0A2D9JAZ1-F1
#
_entry.id   AF-A0A2D9JAZ1-F1
#
_cell.length_a   1.000
_cell.length_b   1.000
_cell.length_c   1.000
_cell.angle_alpha   90.00
_cell.angle_beta   90.00
_cell.angle_gamma   90.00
#
_symmetry.space_group_name_H-M   'P 1'
#
loop_
_entity.id
_entity.type
_entity.pdbx_description
1 polymer ?
#
loop_
_entity_poly.entity_id
_entity_poly.type
_entity_poly.pdbx_seq_one_letter_code
_entity_poly.pdbx_strand_id
1 'polypeptide(L)'
;TLMSNEAPEQRIENAFLQLSGRRPDTTELEELVTLYQQEQTFFEKDIEAAKSYLSIGERELPSDVSLAELAATTSLCQVILNLDATIWKR
;
A
#
# COMPACT_ATOMS: atom_id res chain seq x y z
N THR A 1 -1.02 1.73 15.82
CA THR A 1 0.39 1.31 15.71
C THR A 1 0.55 -0.06 15.04
N LEU A 2 -0.37 -0.46 14.15
CA LEU A 2 -0.44 -1.85 13.65
C LEU A 2 0.49 -2.14 12.45
N MET A 3 1.27 -1.18 11.97
CA MET A 3 2.01 -1.32 10.71
C MET A 3 3.54 -1.29 10.85
N SER A 4 4.08 -1.07 12.05
CA SER A 4 5.47 -0.66 12.22
C SER A 4 6.48 -1.81 12.46
N ASN A 5 6.02 -3.04 12.71
CA ASN A 5 6.89 -4.13 13.22
C ASN A 5 6.71 -5.50 12.53
N GLU A 6 5.97 -5.57 11.43
CA GLU A 6 5.76 -6.79 10.64
C GLU A 6 6.58 -6.77 9.35
N ALA A 7 6.97 -7.95 8.85
CA ALA A 7 7.60 -8.09 7.53
C ALA A 7 6.66 -7.55 6.43
N PRO A 8 7.18 -6.94 5.35
CA PRO A 8 6.37 -6.32 4.29
C PRO A 8 5.27 -7.23 3.74
N GLU A 9 5.58 -8.52 3.56
CA GLU A 9 4.66 -9.54 3.06
C GLU A 9 3.46 -9.73 4.00
N GLN A 10 3.72 -9.81 5.31
CA GLN A 10 2.66 -9.99 6.31
C GLN A 10 1.73 -8.78 6.35
N ARG A 11 2.29 -7.57 6.17
CA ARG A 11 1.51 -6.33 6.08
C ARG A 11 0.62 -6.32 4.85
N ILE A 12 1.14 -6.75 3.70
CA ILE A 12 0.39 -6.86 2.45
C ILE A 12 -0.74 -7.88 2.58
N GLU A 13 -0.49 -9.06 3.14
CA GLU A 13 -1.53 -10.06 3.40
C GLU A 13 -2.64 -9.54 4.34
N ASN A 14 -2.26 -8.77 5.35
CA ASN A 14 -3.18 -8.17 6.30
C ASN A 14 -4.01 -7.06 5.65
N ALA A 15 -3.38 -6.18 4.86
CA ALA A 15 -4.08 -5.16 4.08
C ALA A 15 -5.07 -5.79 3.09
N PHE A 16 -4.63 -6.83 2.37
CA PHE A 16 -5.47 -7.54 1.42
C PHE A 16 -6.70 -8.17 2.08
N LEU A 17 -6.52 -8.85 3.23
CA LEU A 17 -7.64 -9.39 4.00
C LEU A 17 -8.60 -8.33 4.49
N GLN A 18 -8.09 -7.20 4.99
CA GLN A 18 -8.93 -6.12 5.50
C GLN A 18 -9.75 -5.45 4.40
N LEU A 19 -9.19 -5.31 3.20
CA LEU A 19 -9.83 -4.59 2.09
C LEU A 19 -10.70 -5.49 1.20
N SER A 20 -10.35 -6.77 1.02
CA SER A 20 -11.08 -7.71 0.14
C SER A 20 -11.85 -8.81 0.87
N GLY A 21 -11.64 -8.99 2.18
CA GLY A 21 -12.28 -10.05 2.97
C GLY A 21 -11.73 -11.47 2.74
N ARG A 22 -10.66 -11.64 1.95
CA ARG A 22 -9.98 -12.93 1.74
C ARG A 22 -8.45 -12.77 1.79
N ARG A 23 -7.72 -13.88 1.82
CA ARG A 23 -6.26 -13.83 1.62
C ARG A 23 -5.93 -13.74 0.12
N PRO A 24 -4.83 -13.07 -0.25
CA PRO A 24 -4.32 -13.14 -1.62
C PRO A 24 -3.85 -14.57 -1.90
N ASP A 25 -3.91 -14.99 -3.16
CA ASP A 25 -3.16 -16.16 -3.58
C ASP A 25 -1.66 -15.85 -3.73
N THR A 26 -0.85 -16.86 -4.07
CA THR A 26 0.60 -16.71 -4.20
C THR A 26 0.99 -15.72 -5.28
N THR A 27 0.29 -15.72 -6.42
CA THR A 27 0.59 -14.80 -7.52
C THR A 27 0.21 -13.37 -7.16
N GLU A 28 -0.97 -13.17 -6.56
CA GLU A 28 -1.40 -11.86 -6.08
C GLU A 28 -0.43 -11.30 -5.04
N LEU A 29 0.03 -12.13 -4.10
CA LEU A 29 0.99 -11.70 -3.08
C LEU A 29 2.33 -11.29 -3.70
N GLU A 30 2.89 -12.10 -4.62
CA GLU A 30 4.16 -11.80 -5.29
C GLU A 30 4.10 -10.49 -6.09
N GLU A 31 3.02 -10.26 -6.83
CA GLU A 31 2.79 -9.04 -7.60
C GLU A 31 2.66 -7.81 -6.67
N LEU A 32 1.89 -7.94 -5.58
CA LEU A 32 1.69 -6.85 -4.62
C LEU A 32 2.97 -6.51 -3.84
N VAL A 33 3.79 -7.49 -3.49
CA VAL A 33 5.12 -7.28 -2.88
C VAL A 33 6.04 -6.56 -3.85
N THR A 34 6.06 -6.98 -5.11
CA THR A 34 6.87 -6.36 -6.15
C THR A 34 6.45 -4.90 -6.37
N LEU A 35 5.15 -4.64 -6.50
CA LEU A 35 4.59 -3.30 -6.60
C LEU A 35 4.99 -2.45 -5.39
N TYR A 36 4.80 -2.94 -4.18
CA TYR A 36 5.12 -2.21 -2.95
C TYR A 36 6.60 -1.79 -2.92
N GLN A 37 7.52 -2.70 -3.25
CA GLN A 37 8.95 -2.41 -3.29
C GLN A 37 9.31 -1.38 -4.36
N GLN A 38 8.67 -1.44 -5.52
CA GLN A 38 8.86 -0.46 -6.60
C GLN A 38 8.39 0.94 -6.18
N GLU A 39 7.18 1.03 -5.62
CA GLU A 39 6.60 2.28 -5.13
C GLU A 39 7.44 2.86 -3.97
N GLN A 40 7.84 2.03 -3.01
CA GLN A 40 8.70 2.45 -1.91
C GLN A 40 10.03 3.00 -2.44
N THR A 41 10.70 2.27 -3.34
CA THR A 41 11.97 2.71 -3.93
C THR A 41 11.81 4.02 -4.72
N PHE A 42 10.69 4.18 -5.42
CA PHE A 42 10.37 5.39 -6.16
C PHE A 42 10.23 6.59 -5.21
N PHE A 43 9.40 6.46 -4.17
CA PHE A 43 9.18 7.53 -3.21
C PHE A 43 10.37 7.82 -2.30
N GLU A 44 11.22 6.83 -2.01
CA GLU A 44 12.50 7.04 -1.30
C GLU A 44 13.48 7.88 -2.14
N LYS A 45 13.46 7.72 -3.46
CA LYS A 45 14.26 8.53 -4.39
C LYS A 45 13.67 9.92 -4.63
N ASP A 46 12.35 10.06 -4.50
CA ASP A 46 11.63 11.32 -4.70
C ASP A 46 10.59 11.56 -3.58
N ILE A 47 11.07 12.11 -2.46
CA ILE A 47 10.23 12.44 -1.30
C ILE A 47 9.22 13.55 -1.62
N GLU A 48 9.49 14.42 -2.58
CA GLU A 48 8.53 15.46 -2.98
C GLU A 48 7.35 14.85 -3.75
N ALA A 49 7.60 13.81 -4.57
CA ALA A 49 6.54 13.00 -5.14
C ALA A 49 5.68 12.32 -4.05
N ALA A 50 6.31 11.82 -2.98
CA ALA A 50 5.59 11.22 -1.85
C ALA A 50 4.68 12.25 -1.13
N LYS A 51 5.20 13.44 -0.85
CA LYS A 51 4.42 14.54 -0.25
C LYS A 51 3.26 14.96 -1.15
N SER A 52 3.54 15.16 -2.44
CA SER A 52 2.53 15.53 -3.44
C SER A 52 1.41 14.49 -3.48
N TYR A 53 1.77 13.21 -3.61
CA TYR A 53 0.83 12.10 -3.62
C TYR A 53 -0.03 12.04 -2.35
N LEU A 54 0.59 12.19 -1.17
CA LEU A 54 -0.13 12.14 0.10
C LEU A 54 -0.94 13.40 0.42
N SER A 55 -0.58 14.55 -0.17
CA SER A 55 -1.29 15.83 0.04
C SER A 55 -2.67 15.90 -0.62
N ILE A 56 -3.03 14.90 -1.43
CA ILE A 56 -4.36 14.78 -2.03
C ILE A 56 -5.42 14.46 -0.94
N GLY A 57 -5.00 13.95 0.23
CA GLY A 57 -5.88 13.65 1.36
C GLY A 57 -6.15 14.83 2.30
N GLU A 58 -7.29 14.79 3.02
CA GLU A 58 -7.71 15.84 3.95
C GLU A 58 -6.97 15.83 5.31
N ARG A 59 -6.06 14.86 5.53
CA ARG A 59 -5.38 14.65 6.80
C ARG A 59 -3.95 15.15 6.74
N GLU A 60 -3.52 15.89 7.76
CA GLU A 60 -2.12 16.32 7.88
C GLU A 60 -1.16 15.12 7.86
N LEU A 61 -0.02 15.32 7.20
CA LEU A 61 1.01 14.29 7.10
C LEU A 61 1.62 14.02 8.49
N PRO A 62 1.63 12.76 8.95
CA PRO A 62 2.26 12.42 10.21
C PRO A 62 3.77 12.68 10.14
N SER A 63 4.33 13.29 11.19
CA SER A 63 5.76 13.59 11.28
C SER A 63 6.61 12.43 11.79
N ASP A 64 5.97 11.38 12.29
CA ASP A 64 6.57 10.19 12.90
C ASP A 64 6.60 8.96 11.98
N VAL A 65 6.20 9.10 10.71
CA VAL A 65 6.13 8.01 9.73
C VAL A 65 6.96 8.34 8.50
N SER A 66 7.62 7.33 7.92
CA SER A 66 8.28 7.46 6.63
C SER A 66 7.25 7.81 5.55
N LEU A 67 7.37 9.00 4.95
CA LEU A 67 6.45 9.44 3.89
C LEU A 67 6.50 8.51 2.67
N ALA A 68 7.67 7.95 2.36
CA ALA A 68 7.81 7.01 1.26
C ALA A 68 7.06 5.70 1.52
N GLU A 69 7.18 5.18 2.74
CA GLU A 69 6.48 3.98 3.17
C GLU A 69 4.95 4.19 3.21
N LEU A 70 4.53 5.36 3.68
CA LEU A 70 3.12 5.75 3.74
C LEU A 70 2.53 5.91 2.33
N ALA A 71 3.26 6.53 1.40
CA ALA A 71 2.85 6.68 0.01
C ALA A 71 2.76 5.32 -0.69
N ALA A 72 3.77 4.46 -0.54
CA ALA A 72 3.77 3.10 -1.08
C ALA A 72 2.61 2.25 -0.53
N THR A 73 2.35 2.33 0.78
CA THR A 73 1.22 1.62 1.42
C THR A 73 -0.13 2.15 0.89
N THR A 74 -0.25 3.46 0.67
CA THR A 74 -1.46 4.07 0.12
C THR A 74 -1.72 3.61 -1.32
N SER A 75 -0.67 3.61 -2.15
CA SER A 75 -0.71 3.11 -3.54
C SER A 75 -1.13 1.64 -3.60
N LEU A 76 -0.51 0.80 -2.76
CA LEU A 76 -0.88 -0.61 -2.58
C LEU A 76 -2.37 -0.78 -2.24
N CYS A 77 -2.87 -0.06 -1.24
CA CYS A 77 -4.29 -0.12 -0.85
C CYS A 77 -5.22 0.26 -2.01
N GLN A 78 -4.85 1.27 -2.80
CA GLN A 78 -5.61 1.68 -3.97
C GLN A 78 -5.66 0.58 -5.04
N VAL A 79 -4.55 -0.13 -5.26
CA VAL A 79 -4.50 -1.28 -6.17
C VAL A 79 -5.37 -2.43 -5.67
N ILE A 80 -5.31 -2.78 -4.39
CA ILE A 80 -6.13 -3.86 -3.80
C ILE A 80 -7.63 -3.54 -3.97
N LEU A 81 -8.04 -2.30 -3.65
CA LEU A 81 -9.43 -1.86 -3.80
C LEU A 81 -9.89 -1.89 -5.27
N ASN A 82 -9.01 -1.52 -6.21
CA ASN A 82 -9.31 -1.61 -7.64
C ASN A 82 -9.37 -3.06 -8.14
N LEU A 83 -8.53 -3.95 -7.61
CA LEU A 83 -8.57 -5.38 -7.92
C LEU A 83 -9.95 -5.96 -7.54
N ASP A 84 -10.42 -5.66 -6.34
CA ASP A 84 -11.73 -6.11 -5.84
C ASP A 84 -12.89 -5.59 -6.71
N ALA A 85 -12.82 -4.32 -7.14
CA ALA A 85 -13.81 -3.72 -8.03
C ALA A 85 -13.88 -4.40 -9.41
N THR A 86 -12.78 -4.99 -9.89
CA THR A 86 -12.75 -5.71 -11.19
C THR A 86 -13.22 -7.17 -11.11
N ILE A 87 -13.23 -7.78 -9.92
CA ILE A 87 -13.72 -9.15 -9.71
C ILE A 87 -15.25 -9.20 -9.52
N TRP A 88 -15.91 -8.04 -9.47
CA TRP A 88 -17.37 -7.95 -9.29
C TRP A 88 -18.16 -8.37 -10.55
N LYS A 89 -18.47 -9.67 -10.67
CA LYS A 89 -19.64 -10.14 -11.43
C LYS A 89 -20.87 -10.10 -10.53
N ARG A 90 -21.85 -9.26 -10.90
CA ARG A 90 -23.25 -9.43 -10.48
C ARG A 90 -23.83 -10.73 -11.02
#